data_AF-A0A241VVS0-F1
#
_entry.id   AF-A0A241VVS0-F1
#
_cell.length_a   1.000
_cell.length_b   1.000
_cell.length_c   1.000
_cell.angle_alpha   90.00
_cell.angle_beta   90.00
_cell.angle_gamma   90.00
#
_symmetry.space_group_name_H-M   'P 1'
#
loop_
_entity.id
_entity.type
_entity.pdbx_description
1 polymer ?
#
loop_
_entity_poly.entity_id
_entity_poly.type
_entity_poly.pdbx_seq_one_letter_code
_entity_poly.pdbx_strand_id
1 'polypeptide(L)'
;MTMKFIVPILIGLVCFGLGYLIAPSNKASDPIVLESDNKHTSNSFIQNFQQNVPVQAENNIELQQQLKNQITQVNAIIDQATPQQMEQYLQQAFPDYDLSSIKNKREFAKHLVSEYVDAKNNPNEPMSGRATVMAQQEYAVENVLPRDIYAGQQLFAHFDTLGKTPNNEQVFVRWSDRSTGEVLFFMPQRISAHREQNWVSFSPHTGWKPGHYDVKYYQMNDQLQPIAQTSFYIQNVIQ
;
A
#
# COMPACT_ATOMS: atom_id res chain seq x y z
N MET A 1 -3.45 3.73 -37.16
CA MET A 1 -4.34 4.27 -36.10
C MET A 1 -4.29 3.29 -34.93
N THR A 2 -3.25 3.40 -34.10
CA THR A 2 -3.30 3.82 -32.68
C THR A 2 -3.88 2.77 -31.72
N MET A 3 -3.01 1.87 -31.25
CA MET A 3 -3.18 1.16 -29.97
C MET A 3 -1.78 0.99 -29.34
N LYS A 4 -1.35 1.99 -28.57
CA LYS A 4 -0.11 2.02 -27.78
C LYS A 4 -0.47 2.39 -26.33
N PHE A 5 -0.98 1.45 -25.52
CA PHE A 5 -1.36 1.77 -24.13
C PHE A 5 -1.13 0.65 -23.09
N ILE A 6 -0.45 -0.45 -23.42
CA ILE A 6 -0.68 -1.71 -22.69
C ILE A 6 0.39 -2.11 -21.65
N VAL A 7 1.57 -1.49 -21.63
CA VAL A 7 2.65 -1.88 -20.69
C VAL A 7 2.71 -1.07 -19.38
N PRO A 8 2.39 0.24 -19.31
CA PRO A 8 2.52 0.99 -18.05
C PRO A 8 1.43 0.65 -17.03
N ILE A 9 0.34 -0.01 -17.46
CA ILE A 9 -0.82 -0.32 -16.60
C ILE A 9 -0.55 -1.50 -15.66
N LEU A 10 0.40 -2.40 -15.94
CA LEU A 10 0.57 -3.60 -15.11
C LEU A 10 1.47 -3.41 -13.89
N ILE A 11 2.59 -2.69 -14.05
CA ILE A 11 3.43 -2.29 -12.91
C ILE A 11 2.86 -1.01 -12.26
N GLY A 12 2.10 -0.26 -13.07
CA GLY A 12 1.00 0.56 -12.62
C GLY A 12 0.14 -0.20 -11.62
N LEU A 13 -0.75 -1.12 -11.98
CA LEU A 13 -1.66 -1.86 -11.08
C LEU A 13 -1.01 -2.51 -9.84
N VAL A 14 0.21 -3.04 -9.95
CA VAL A 14 0.95 -3.61 -8.82
C VAL A 14 1.41 -2.53 -7.83
N CYS A 15 1.59 -1.28 -8.29
CA CYS A 15 1.87 -0.11 -7.45
C CYS A 15 0.67 0.89 -7.32
N PHE A 16 -0.37 0.79 -8.15
CA PHE A 16 -1.55 1.67 -8.30
C PHE A 16 -2.75 1.11 -7.55
N GLY A 17 -2.84 -0.21 -7.36
CA GLY A 17 -3.80 -0.80 -6.41
C GLY A 17 -3.56 -0.33 -4.98
N LEU A 18 -2.40 0.29 -4.74
CA LEU A 18 -1.99 0.74 -3.42
C LEU A 18 -2.37 2.19 -3.13
N GLY A 19 -2.58 3.07 -4.13
CA GLY A 19 -2.82 4.48 -3.82
C GLY A 19 -3.72 5.31 -4.74
N TYR A 20 -4.32 4.76 -5.80
CA TYR A 20 -5.05 5.59 -6.78
C TYR A 20 -6.58 5.45 -6.78
N LEU A 21 -7.22 4.96 -5.71
CA LEU A 21 -8.69 4.96 -5.63
C LEU A 21 -9.28 5.95 -4.63
N ILE A 22 -8.50 6.93 -4.13
CA ILE A 22 -9.03 8.04 -3.32
C ILE A 22 -8.25 9.35 -3.53
N ALA A 23 -8.36 9.97 -4.72
CA ALA A 23 -8.17 11.43 -4.87
C ALA A 23 -8.68 11.88 -6.25
N PRO A 24 -9.65 12.81 -6.36
CA PRO A 24 -10.03 13.38 -7.63
C PRO A 24 -8.97 14.42 -8.02
N SER A 25 -8.19 14.19 -9.08
CA SER A 25 -7.32 15.22 -9.64
C SER A 25 -7.59 15.40 -11.12
N ASN A 26 -8.46 16.37 -11.42
CA ASN A 26 -8.60 16.94 -12.75
C ASN A 26 -7.26 17.59 -13.16
N LYS A 27 -6.62 17.10 -14.22
CA LYS A 27 -5.96 17.95 -15.23
C LYS A 27 -5.52 17.14 -16.46
N ALA A 28 -5.88 17.69 -17.61
CA ALA A 28 -5.67 17.16 -18.95
C ALA A 28 -4.18 16.97 -19.29
N SER A 29 -3.89 15.90 -20.04
CA SER A 29 -2.54 15.51 -20.48
C SER A 29 -2.25 16.02 -21.90
N ASP A 30 -1.04 16.53 -22.13
CA ASP A 30 -0.43 16.67 -23.47
C ASP A 30 0.53 15.48 -23.76
N PRO A 31 0.77 15.12 -25.03
CA PRO A 31 1.28 13.80 -25.41
C PRO A 31 2.81 13.71 -25.48
N ILE A 32 3.36 12.55 -25.09
CA ILE A 32 4.80 12.23 -25.12
C ILE A 32 5.10 11.21 -26.24
N VAL A 33 6.14 11.48 -27.03
CA VAL A 33 6.70 10.62 -28.10
C VAL A 33 7.83 9.75 -27.54
N LEU A 34 7.89 8.45 -27.90
CA LEU A 34 9.08 7.58 -27.70
C LEU A 34 9.12 6.37 -28.67
N GLU A 35 10.34 6.08 -29.12
CA GLU A 35 10.80 5.01 -30.04
C GLU A 35 10.86 3.61 -29.39
N SER A 36 10.84 2.57 -30.24
CA SER A 36 10.73 1.14 -29.91
C SER A 36 12.08 0.41 -29.91
N ASP A 37 12.25 -0.62 -29.07
CA ASP A 37 12.35 -2.01 -29.56
C ASP A 37 12.21 -3.12 -28.48
N ASN A 38 11.83 -4.32 -28.96
CA ASN A 38 11.80 -5.67 -28.38
C ASN A 38 10.60 -6.15 -27.53
N LYS A 39 9.75 -6.94 -28.20
CA LYS A 39 8.58 -7.71 -27.72
C LYS A 39 8.77 -9.17 -28.13
N HIS A 40 8.50 -10.14 -27.25
CA HIS A 40 7.69 -11.31 -27.65
C HIS A 40 7.11 -12.20 -26.53
N THR A 41 7.62 -12.16 -25.29
CA THR A 41 7.11 -13.03 -24.20
C THR A 41 6.24 -12.31 -23.16
N SER A 42 6.43 -11.01 -22.93
CA SER A 42 5.63 -10.25 -21.94
C SER A 42 4.20 -9.98 -22.39
N ASN A 43 3.93 -9.88 -23.71
CA ASN A 43 2.63 -9.43 -24.21
C ASN A 43 1.46 -10.38 -23.91
N SER A 44 1.67 -11.70 -23.89
CA SER A 44 0.59 -12.68 -23.70
C SER A 44 0.11 -12.73 -22.25
N PHE A 45 1.02 -12.64 -21.29
CA PHE A 45 0.68 -12.52 -19.87
C PHE A 45 -0.03 -11.19 -19.57
N ILE A 46 0.50 -10.09 -20.12
CA ILE A 46 -0.06 -8.74 -19.95
C ILE A 46 -1.50 -8.68 -20.50
N GLN A 47 -1.77 -9.27 -21.67
CA GLN A 47 -3.11 -9.34 -22.25
C GLN A 47 -4.07 -10.22 -21.44
N ASN A 48 -3.62 -11.37 -20.95
CA ASN A 48 -4.45 -12.25 -20.12
C ASN A 48 -4.76 -11.67 -18.74
N PHE A 49 -3.83 -10.90 -18.15
CA PHE A 49 -4.08 -10.23 -16.88
C PHE A 49 -5.05 -9.07 -17.07
N GLN A 50 -4.88 -8.23 -18.11
CA GLN A 50 -5.77 -7.11 -18.39
C GLN A 50 -7.20 -7.51 -18.78
N GLN A 51 -7.40 -8.65 -19.43
CA GLN A 51 -8.74 -9.16 -19.72
C GLN A 51 -9.48 -9.67 -18.48
N ASN A 52 -8.75 -9.95 -17.39
CA ASN A 52 -9.30 -10.53 -16.16
C ASN A 52 -9.26 -9.59 -14.95
N VAL A 53 -8.78 -8.35 -15.11
CA VAL A 53 -8.91 -7.29 -14.10
C VAL A 53 -10.18 -6.49 -14.44
N PRO A 54 -11.24 -6.60 -13.64
CA PRO A 54 -12.46 -5.81 -13.86
C PRO A 54 -12.12 -4.32 -13.84
N VAL A 55 -12.61 -3.57 -14.83
CA VAL A 55 -12.44 -2.11 -14.98
C VAL A 55 -13.12 -1.32 -13.84
N GLN A 56 -13.71 -2.01 -12.87
CA GLN A 56 -14.17 -1.51 -11.59
C GLN A 56 -13.75 -2.53 -10.53
N ALA A 57 -12.61 -2.31 -9.86
CA ALA A 57 -12.23 -3.15 -8.73
C ALA A 57 -13.09 -2.80 -7.51
N GLU A 58 -14.38 -3.17 -7.54
CA GLU A 58 -15.26 -3.13 -6.37
C GLU A 58 -14.86 -4.21 -5.34
N ASN A 59 -14.01 -5.18 -5.71
CA ASN A 59 -13.55 -6.29 -4.85
C ASN A 59 -12.01 -6.38 -4.79
N ASN A 60 -11.36 -5.60 -3.90
CA ASN A 60 -9.90 -5.65 -3.66
C ASN A 60 -9.37 -7.07 -3.36
N ILE A 61 -10.20 -7.91 -2.73
CA ILE A 61 -9.87 -9.30 -2.39
C ILE A 61 -9.59 -10.15 -3.63
N GLU A 62 -10.37 -9.99 -4.71
CA GLU A 62 -10.20 -10.79 -5.93
C GLU A 62 -8.87 -10.45 -6.62
N LEU A 63 -8.55 -9.16 -6.70
CA LEU A 63 -7.27 -8.69 -7.23
C LEU A 63 -6.09 -9.21 -6.41
N GLN A 64 -6.18 -9.14 -5.07
CA GLN A 64 -5.15 -9.70 -4.18
C GLN A 64 -4.96 -11.20 -4.39
N GLN A 65 -6.04 -11.98 -4.52
CA GLN A 65 -5.96 -13.41 -4.77
C GLN A 65 -5.35 -13.72 -6.15
N GLN A 66 -5.72 -12.98 -7.18
CA GLN A 66 -5.12 -13.12 -8.51
C GLN A 66 -3.62 -12.84 -8.48
N LEU A 67 -3.20 -11.76 -7.81
CA LEU A 67 -1.79 -11.42 -7.64
C LEU A 67 -1.03 -12.47 -6.83
N LYS A 68 -1.63 -12.98 -5.75
CA LYS A 68 -1.06 -14.05 -4.93
C LYS A 68 -0.82 -15.31 -5.77
N ASN A 69 -1.79 -15.70 -6.58
CA ASN A 69 -1.71 -16.87 -7.46
C ASN A 69 -0.67 -16.69 -8.59
N GLN A 70 -0.32 -15.45 -8.94
CA GLN A 70 0.60 -15.11 -10.03
C GLN A 70 1.90 -14.47 -9.53
N ILE A 71 2.21 -14.61 -8.24
CA ILE A 71 3.32 -13.89 -7.60
C ILE A 71 4.68 -14.17 -8.27
N THR A 72 4.89 -15.40 -8.75
CA THR A 72 6.10 -15.76 -9.48
C THR A 72 6.23 -15.00 -10.80
N GLN A 73 5.13 -14.86 -11.56
CA GLN A 73 5.11 -14.11 -12.81
C GLN A 73 5.27 -12.61 -12.56
N VAL A 74 4.63 -12.08 -11.51
CA VAL A 74 4.79 -10.68 -11.09
C VAL A 74 6.25 -10.39 -10.73
N ASN A 75 6.89 -11.24 -9.93
CA ASN A 75 8.30 -11.09 -9.57
C ASN A 75 9.23 -11.19 -10.80
N ALA A 76 8.94 -12.08 -11.75
CA ALA A 76 9.71 -12.15 -13.00
C ALA A 76 9.60 -10.88 -13.84
N ILE A 77 8.43 -10.22 -13.87
CA ILE A 77 8.23 -8.94 -14.54
C ILE A 77 9.05 -7.83 -13.86
N ILE A 78 9.03 -7.80 -12.53
CA ILE A 78 9.84 -6.86 -11.73
C ILE A 78 11.34 -7.07 -11.98
N ASP A 79 11.78 -8.33 -12.11
CA ASP A 79 13.16 -8.68 -12.43
C ASP A 79 13.60 -8.24 -13.82
N GLN A 80 12.70 -8.34 -14.80
CA GLN A 80 12.97 -7.96 -16.19
C GLN A 80 12.89 -6.44 -16.43
N ALA A 81 12.24 -5.69 -15.55
CA ALA A 81 12.12 -4.24 -15.68
C ALA A 81 13.49 -3.56 -15.60
N THR A 82 13.76 -2.63 -16.52
CA THR A 82 14.98 -1.81 -16.49
C THR A 82 14.94 -0.83 -15.30
N PRO A 83 16.09 -0.29 -14.87
CA PRO A 83 16.11 0.71 -13.80
C PRO A 83 15.23 1.93 -14.09
N GLN A 84 15.23 2.42 -15.32
CA GLN A 84 14.40 3.55 -15.74
C GLN A 84 12.91 3.21 -15.69
N GLN A 85 12.53 2.00 -16.12
CA GLN A 85 11.14 1.53 -16.02
C GLN A 85 10.70 1.45 -14.56
N MET A 86 11.52 0.86 -13.68
CA MET A 86 11.22 0.79 -12.25
C MET A 86 11.04 2.16 -11.61
N GLU A 87 11.89 3.14 -11.96
CA GLU A 87 11.74 4.53 -11.52
C GLU A 87 10.38 5.09 -11.96
N GLN A 88 10.05 4.96 -13.25
CA GLN A 88 8.79 5.47 -13.79
C GLN A 88 7.57 4.85 -13.12
N TYR A 89 7.58 3.53 -12.89
CA TYR A 89 6.44 2.87 -12.27
C TYR A 89 6.22 3.29 -10.83
N LEU A 90 7.29 3.36 -10.03
CA LEU A 90 7.18 3.81 -8.65
C LEU A 90 6.80 5.29 -8.55
N GLN A 91 7.33 6.15 -9.43
CA GLN A 91 6.95 7.56 -9.49
C GLN A 91 5.49 7.73 -9.90
N GLN A 92 4.97 6.90 -10.80
CA GLN A 92 3.55 6.95 -11.17
C GLN A 92 2.63 6.51 -10.03
N ALA A 93 3.07 5.55 -9.22
CA ALA A 93 2.33 5.05 -8.08
C ALA A 93 2.34 5.98 -6.87
N PHE A 94 3.48 6.63 -6.62
CA PHE A 94 3.69 7.51 -5.49
C PHE A 94 4.21 8.89 -5.95
N PRO A 95 3.45 9.63 -6.78
CA PRO A 95 3.94 10.81 -7.48
C PRO A 95 4.36 11.96 -6.56
N ASP A 96 3.76 12.03 -5.37
CA ASP A 96 3.99 13.12 -4.40
C ASP A 96 4.95 12.72 -3.26
N TYR A 97 5.59 11.56 -3.36
CA TYR A 97 6.43 11.00 -2.31
C TYR A 97 7.90 10.94 -2.74
N ASP A 98 8.78 11.06 -1.75
CA ASP A 98 10.22 10.99 -1.98
C ASP A 98 10.66 9.53 -1.93
N LEU A 99 11.18 9.03 -3.06
CA LEU A 99 11.68 7.67 -3.20
C LEU A 99 13.21 7.62 -3.25
N SER A 100 13.89 8.73 -2.95
CA SER A 100 15.36 8.84 -3.04
C SER A 100 16.10 7.95 -2.04
N SER A 101 15.47 7.63 -0.90
CA SER A 101 15.99 6.70 0.10
C SER A 101 15.98 5.23 -0.38
N ILE A 102 15.20 4.93 -1.42
CA ILE A 102 15.08 3.60 -2.03
C ILE A 102 16.11 3.49 -3.17
N LYS A 103 17.25 2.90 -2.86
CA LYS A 103 18.37 2.65 -3.76
C LYS A 103 18.09 1.44 -4.66
N ASN A 104 17.52 0.39 -4.10
CA ASN A 104 17.11 -0.82 -4.81
C ASN A 104 15.59 -0.86 -5.00
N LYS A 105 15.11 -0.08 -5.97
CA LYS A 105 13.68 0.03 -6.32
C LYS A 105 13.03 -1.29 -6.73
N ARG A 106 13.81 -2.21 -7.30
CA ARG A 106 13.33 -3.54 -7.67
C ARG A 106 12.99 -4.37 -6.44
N GLU A 107 13.89 -4.38 -5.47
CA GLU A 107 13.71 -5.12 -4.23
C GLU A 107 12.55 -4.54 -3.42
N PHE A 108 12.49 -3.21 -3.31
CA PHE A 108 11.35 -2.52 -2.70
C PHE A 108 10.02 -2.92 -3.34
N ALA A 109 9.94 -2.95 -4.68
CA ALA A 109 8.72 -3.35 -5.37
C ALA A 109 8.32 -4.80 -5.05
N LYS A 110 9.26 -5.74 -5.03
CA LYS A 110 8.97 -7.14 -4.64
C LYS A 110 8.45 -7.24 -3.21
N HIS A 111 9.02 -6.48 -2.28
CA HIS A 111 8.54 -6.44 -0.90
C HIS A 111 7.14 -5.85 -0.81
N LEU A 112 6.85 -4.77 -1.56
CA LEU A 112 5.50 -4.21 -1.64
C LEU A 112 4.47 -5.24 -2.11
N VAL A 113 4.76 -5.97 -3.20
CA VAL A 113 3.84 -7.01 -3.67
C VAL A 113 3.62 -8.09 -2.61
N SER A 114 4.71 -8.56 -2.00
CA SER A 114 4.66 -9.61 -0.98
C SER A 114 3.81 -9.18 0.23
N GLU A 115 4.02 -7.96 0.73
CA GLU A 115 3.23 -7.41 1.84
C GLU A 115 1.75 -7.18 1.46
N TYR A 116 1.47 -6.86 0.20
CA TYR A 116 0.09 -6.71 -0.29
C TYR A 116 -0.67 -8.03 -0.40
N VAL A 117 -0.02 -9.12 -0.83
CA VAL A 117 -0.69 -10.42 -1.06
C VAL A 117 -0.82 -11.27 0.21
N ASP A 118 0.02 -11.04 1.21
CA ASP A 118 -0.07 -11.73 2.50
C ASP A 118 -0.88 -10.93 3.51
N ALA A 119 -0.64 -9.61 3.60
CA ALA A 119 -1.46 -8.64 4.30
C ALA A 119 -1.90 -9.02 5.73
N LYS A 120 -1.04 -9.71 6.47
CA LYS A 120 -1.31 -10.11 7.88
C LYS A 120 -0.11 -9.82 8.74
N ASN A 121 -0.36 -9.35 9.96
CA ASN A 121 0.70 -9.13 10.92
C ASN A 121 1.27 -10.46 11.42
N ASN A 122 2.60 -10.54 11.52
CA ASN A 122 3.28 -11.66 12.15
C ASN A 122 3.61 -11.28 13.60
N PRO A 123 2.93 -11.83 14.61
CA PRO A 123 3.13 -11.42 16.01
C PRO A 123 4.54 -11.70 16.54
N ASN A 124 5.31 -12.57 15.87
CA ASN A 124 6.68 -12.93 16.26
C ASN A 124 7.74 -12.12 15.50
N GLU A 125 7.33 -11.24 14.59
CA GLU A 125 8.25 -10.39 13.84
C GLU A 125 8.81 -9.29 14.75
N PRO A 126 10.13 -9.13 14.84
CA PRO A 126 10.73 -8.13 15.71
C PRO A 126 10.43 -6.71 15.20
N MET A 127 9.90 -5.88 16.08
CA MET A 127 9.57 -4.48 15.79
C MET A 127 10.62 -3.56 16.43
N SER A 128 10.99 -2.49 15.71
CA SER A 128 11.89 -1.47 16.22
C SER A 128 11.16 -0.39 17.02
N GLY A 129 9.86 -0.23 16.79
CA GLY A 129 8.95 0.72 17.42
C GLY A 129 7.69 0.07 18.00
N ARG A 130 6.69 0.90 18.31
CA ARG A 130 5.40 0.49 18.89
C ARG A 130 4.25 1.15 18.15
N ALA A 131 3.10 0.49 18.10
CA ALA A 131 1.89 1.05 17.52
C ALA A 131 0.65 0.70 18.34
N THR A 132 -0.37 1.56 18.28
CA THR A 132 -1.70 1.34 18.86
C THR A 132 -2.75 2.06 18.01
N VAL A 133 -4.01 1.63 18.09
CA VAL A 133 -5.12 2.28 17.39
C VAL A 133 -6.05 2.92 18.41
N MET A 134 -6.48 4.15 18.11
CA MET A 134 -7.39 4.94 18.94
C MET A 134 -8.52 5.54 18.09
N ALA A 135 -9.61 5.90 18.78
CA ALA A 135 -10.71 6.64 18.17
C ALA A 135 -10.42 8.15 18.06
N GLN A 136 -9.42 8.66 18.78
CA GLN A 136 -9.07 10.06 18.84
C GLN A 136 -7.67 10.32 18.26
N GLN A 137 -7.51 11.54 17.74
CA GLN A 137 -6.26 12.02 17.21
C GLN A 137 -5.20 12.24 18.30
N GLU A 138 -5.60 12.64 19.51
CA GLU A 138 -4.70 12.83 20.62
C GLU A 138 -4.39 11.48 21.27
N TYR A 139 -3.10 11.20 21.47
CA TYR A 139 -2.68 9.99 22.15
C TYR A 139 -2.96 10.12 23.64
N ALA A 140 -3.79 9.24 24.18
CA ALA A 140 -3.95 9.08 25.62
C ALA A 140 -3.83 7.59 25.95
N VAL A 141 -2.92 7.24 26.85
CA VAL A 141 -2.62 5.84 27.22
C VAL A 141 -3.86 5.10 27.71
N GLU A 142 -4.80 5.82 28.31
CA GLU A 142 -6.05 5.27 28.84
C GLU A 142 -7.14 5.08 27.77
N ASN A 143 -6.99 5.70 26.60
CA ASN A 143 -7.95 5.59 25.50
C ASN A 143 -7.70 4.32 24.70
N VAL A 144 -8.24 3.21 25.21
CA VAL A 144 -8.38 1.98 24.43
C VAL A 144 -9.46 2.19 23.37
N LEU A 145 -9.19 1.77 22.12
CA LEU A 145 -10.19 1.79 21.07
C LEU A 145 -11.47 1.07 21.54
N PRO A 146 -12.64 1.76 21.52
CA PRO A 146 -13.90 1.11 21.83
C PRO A 146 -14.17 -0.06 20.88
N ARG A 147 -14.79 -1.13 21.39
CA ARG A 147 -15.21 -2.25 20.54
C ARG A 147 -16.40 -1.91 19.64
N ASP A 148 -17.12 -0.85 19.98
CA ASP A 148 -18.25 -0.33 19.21
C ASP A 148 -17.82 0.97 18.55
N ILE A 149 -17.88 1.03 17.22
CA ILE A 149 -17.49 2.21 16.45
C ILE A 149 -18.55 2.55 15.41
N TYR A 150 -18.59 3.79 14.93
CA TYR A 150 -19.46 4.15 13.79
C TYR A 150 -18.89 3.63 12.47
N ALA A 151 -19.76 3.31 11.51
CA ALA A 151 -19.35 2.79 10.20
C ALA A 151 -18.32 3.70 9.50
N GLY A 152 -18.55 5.01 9.51
CA GLY A 152 -17.64 6.00 8.93
C GLY A 152 -16.57 6.54 9.88
N GLN A 153 -16.41 5.96 11.08
CA GLN A 153 -15.52 6.53 12.10
C GLN A 153 -14.07 6.50 11.62
N GLN A 154 -13.42 7.66 11.66
CA GLN A 154 -11.99 7.75 11.42
C GLN A 154 -11.24 7.17 12.62
N LEU A 155 -10.35 6.21 12.37
CA LEU A 155 -9.47 5.64 13.37
C LEU A 155 -8.05 6.17 13.18
N PHE A 156 -7.31 6.29 14.27
CA PHE A 156 -5.97 6.85 14.30
C PHE A 156 -5.01 5.77 14.79
N ALA A 157 -4.17 5.25 13.89
CA ALA A 157 -3.09 4.37 14.29
C ALA A 157 -1.90 5.23 14.69
N HIS A 158 -1.62 5.29 15.98
CA HIS A 158 -0.45 5.95 16.54
C HIS A 158 0.75 5.02 16.50
N PHE A 159 1.93 5.59 16.27
CA PHE A 159 3.17 4.84 16.36
C PHE A 159 4.34 5.71 16.85
N ASP A 160 5.31 5.02 17.43
CA ASP A 160 6.56 5.59 17.92
C ASP A 160 7.72 4.75 17.38
N THR A 161 8.68 5.40 16.74
CA THR A 161 9.88 4.78 16.16
C THR A 161 10.97 4.53 17.19
N LEU A 162 10.79 5.01 18.44
CA LEU A 162 11.74 4.98 19.54
C LEU A 162 13.10 5.58 19.17
N GLY A 163 13.09 6.58 18.27
CA GLY A 163 14.28 7.25 17.76
C GLY A 163 15.14 6.41 16.79
N LYS A 164 14.64 5.25 16.34
CA LYS A 164 15.39 4.33 15.46
C LYS A 164 15.11 4.53 13.97
N THR A 165 14.04 5.24 13.62
CA THR A 165 13.74 5.65 12.24
C THR A 165 13.88 7.17 12.17
N PRO A 166 14.59 7.73 11.18
CA PRO A 166 14.83 9.17 11.12
C PRO A 166 13.50 9.94 11.14
N ASN A 167 13.46 10.97 11.98
CA ASN A 167 12.21 11.60 12.37
C ASN A 167 11.59 12.44 11.21
N ASN A 168 12.37 12.81 10.19
CA ASN A 168 11.98 13.70 9.09
C ASN A 168 11.51 12.97 7.82
N GLU A 169 11.12 11.71 7.93
CA GLU A 169 10.90 10.84 6.78
C GLU A 169 9.42 10.53 6.52
N GLN A 170 9.20 9.75 5.47
CA GLN A 170 7.92 9.14 5.12
C GLN A 170 7.95 7.69 5.61
N VAL A 171 6.80 7.15 5.99
CA VAL A 171 6.63 5.73 6.32
C VAL A 171 5.62 5.11 5.37
N PHE A 172 5.77 3.82 5.08
CA PHE A 172 4.70 3.07 4.42
C PHE A 172 3.76 2.51 5.48
N VAL A 173 2.45 2.52 5.24
CA VAL A 173 1.45 2.04 6.21
C VAL A 173 0.46 1.12 5.54
N ARG A 174 0.23 -0.05 6.12
CA ARG A 174 -0.78 -1.03 5.70
C ARG A 174 -1.88 -1.13 6.75
N TRP A 175 -3.14 -1.06 6.33
CA TRP A 175 -4.32 -1.48 7.07
C TRP A 175 -4.96 -2.66 6.36
N SER A 176 -5.36 -3.69 7.10
CA SER A 176 -6.04 -4.85 6.54
C SER A 176 -7.07 -5.45 7.48
N ASP A 177 -8.06 -6.12 6.91
CA ASP A 177 -8.86 -7.10 7.64
C ASP A 177 -8.02 -8.38 7.80
N ARG A 178 -7.71 -8.74 9.05
CA ARG A 178 -6.87 -9.90 9.38
C ARG A 178 -7.55 -11.23 9.03
N SER A 179 -8.87 -11.27 9.09
CA SER A 179 -9.68 -12.46 8.86
C SER A 179 -9.62 -12.83 7.38
N THR A 180 -9.90 -11.84 6.51
CA THR A 180 -9.95 -12.03 5.06
C THR A 180 -8.57 -11.87 4.40
N GLY A 181 -7.66 -11.11 4.99
CA GLY A 181 -6.43 -10.65 4.34
C GLY A 181 -6.65 -9.47 3.38
N GLU A 182 -7.86 -8.88 3.38
CA GLU A 182 -8.17 -7.73 2.53
C GLU A 182 -7.32 -6.52 2.94
N VAL A 183 -6.56 -5.96 2.00
CA VAL A 183 -5.89 -4.67 2.22
C VAL A 183 -6.92 -3.56 2.02
N LEU A 184 -7.07 -2.74 3.06
CA LEU A 184 -7.98 -1.61 3.10
C LEU A 184 -7.28 -0.30 2.75
N PHE A 185 -5.99 -0.22 3.09
CA PHE A 185 -5.13 0.93 2.83
C PHE A 185 -3.69 0.45 2.78
N PHE A 186 -2.90 0.87 1.79
CA PHE A 186 -1.47 0.55 1.78
C PHE A 186 -0.67 1.60 1.01
N MET A 187 -0.24 2.67 1.67
CA MET A 187 0.45 3.79 1.02
C MET A 187 1.57 4.40 1.88
N PRO A 188 2.50 5.16 1.27
CA PRO A 188 3.36 6.07 1.98
C PRO A 188 2.56 7.17 2.69
N GLN A 189 3.05 7.63 3.84
CA GLN A 189 2.48 8.68 4.66
C GLN A 189 3.60 9.56 5.20
N ARG A 190 3.38 10.87 5.17
CA ARG A 190 4.34 11.83 5.73
C ARG A 190 4.19 11.89 7.24
N ILE A 191 5.30 11.90 7.94
CA ILE A 191 5.32 12.02 9.40
C ILE A 191 6.12 13.26 9.82
N SER A 192 5.86 13.74 11.04
CA SER A 192 6.45 14.97 11.55
C SER A 192 7.59 14.67 12.51
N ALA A 193 8.78 15.19 12.18
CA ALA A 193 9.99 14.98 12.97
C ALA A 193 9.98 15.56 14.38
N HIS A 194 9.14 16.57 14.57
CA HIS A 194 9.08 17.34 15.79
C HIS A 194 7.95 16.88 16.73
N ARG A 195 7.27 15.78 16.39
CA ARG A 195 6.25 15.17 17.23
C ARG A 195 6.73 13.80 17.68
N GLU A 196 6.78 13.58 18.99
CA GLU A 196 7.01 12.27 19.60
C GLU A 196 5.90 11.27 19.25
N GLN A 197 4.75 11.77 18.78
CA GLN A 197 3.59 10.98 18.42
C GLN A 197 3.24 11.24 16.95
N ASN A 198 3.47 10.24 16.12
CA ASN A 198 3.02 10.21 14.74
C ASN A 198 1.83 9.27 14.63
N TRP A 199 0.86 9.64 13.80
CA TRP A 199 -0.29 8.79 13.53
C TRP A 199 -0.68 8.90 12.06
N VAL A 200 -1.31 7.85 11.58
CA VAL A 200 -2.01 7.84 10.29
C VAL A 200 -3.46 7.52 10.58
N SER A 201 -4.35 8.30 9.99
CA SER A 201 -5.77 8.12 10.15
C SER A 201 -6.39 7.50 8.91
N PHE A 202 -7.41 6.67 9.12
CA PHE A 202 -8.09 5.97 8.04
C PHE A 202 -9.55 5.68 8.39
N SER A 203 -10.41 5.73 7.38
CA SER A 203 -11.77 5.23 7.40
C SER A 203 -12.07 4.59 6.03
N PRO A 204 -12.54 3.33 5.98
CA PRO A 204 -12.95 2.69 4.73
C PRO A 204 -14.15 3.43 4.11
N HIS A 205 -14.17 3.61 2.79
CA HIS A 205 -15.31 4.21 2.10
C HIS A 205 -16.61 3.42 2.24
N THR A 206 -16.50 2.10 2.30
CA THR A 206 -17.62 1.17 2.54
C THR A 206 -18.01 1.06 4.01
N GLY A 207 -17.30 1.79 4.88
CA GLY A 207 -17.44 1.72 6.33
C GLY A 207 -16.73 0.51 6.94
N TRP A 208 -16.52 0.59 8.25
CA TRP A 208 -16.00 -0.53 9.03
C TRP A 208 -17.01 -1.69 9.09
N LYS A 209 -16.48 -2.90 9.25
CA LYS A 209 -17.25 -4.10 9.56
C LYS A 209 -16.81 -4.68 10.91
N PRO A 210 -17.64 -5.45 11.62
CA PRO A 210 -17.17 -6.25 12.74
C PRO A 210 -16.05 -7.20 12.30
N GLY A 211 -14.97 -7.31 13.08
CA GLY A 211 -13.84 -8.16 12.71
C GLY A 211 -12.51 -7.77 13.36
N HIS A 212 -11.48 -8.54 13.02
CA HIS A 212 -10.10 -8.28 13.42
C HIS A 212 -9.36 -7.53 12.32
N TYR A 213 -8.63 -6.50 12.72
CA TYR A 213 -7.88 -5.65 11.81
C TYR A 213 -6.43 -5.55 12.24
N ASP A 214 -5.56 -5.37 11.26
CA ASP A 214 -4.12 -5.24 11.42
C ASP A 214 -3.67 -3.90 10.84
N VAL A 215 -2.73 -3.26 11.53
CA VAL A 215 -1.98 -2.10 11.03
C VAL A 215 -0.49 -2.42 11.12
N LYS A 216 0.28 -2.10 10.07
CA LYS A 216 1.74 -2.26 10.05
C LYS A 216 2.42 -1.06 9.37
N TYR A 217 3.49 -0.60 9.99
CA TYR A 217 4.32 0.52 9.58
C TYR A 217 5.67 0.02 9.08
N TYR A 218 6.17 0.60 8.00
CA TYR A 218 7.43 0.24 7.37
C TYR A 218 8.27 1.46 7.06
N GLN A 219 9.58 1.27 7.04
CA GLN A 219 10.52 2.27 6.54
C GLN A 219 10.41 2.37 5.01
N MET A 220 10.56 3.59 4.49
CA MET A 220 10.69 3.86 3.06
C MET A 220 12.12 3.56 2.58
N ASN A 221 12.51 2.28 2.60
CA ASN A 221 13.83 1.82 2.19
C ASN A 221 13.73 0.57 1.29
N ASP A 222 14.86 0.11 0.77
CA ASP A 222 14.96 -1.03 -0.16
C ASP A 222 14.25 -2.31 0.31
N GLN A 223 14.14 -2.52 1.63
CA GLN A 223 13.65 -3.75 2.24
C GLN A 223 12.22 -3.62 2.76
N LEU A 224 11.63 -2.42 2.68
CA LEU A 224 10.35 -2.11 3.31
C LEU A 224 10.35 -2.58 4.78
N GLN A 225 11.40 -2.23 5.53
CA GLN A 225 11.64 -2.86 6.82
C GLN A 225 10.54 -2.51 7.85
N PRO A 226 9.99 -3.48 8.60
CA PRO A 226 8.97 -3.23 9.60
C PRO A 226 9.48 -2.33 10.73
N ILE A 227 8.66 -1.35 11.11
CA ILE A 227 8.90 -0.47 12.25
C ILE A 227 8.06 -0.91 13.43
N ALA A 228 6.74 -0.96 13.23
CA ALA A 228 5.77 -1.22 14.27
C ALA A 228 4.53 -1.87 13.67
N GLN A 229 3.81 -2.63 14.48
CA GLN A 229 2.54 -3.21 14.10
C GLN A 229 1.59 -3.28 15.29
N THR A 230 0.30 -3.32 15.01
CA THR A 230 -0.75 -3.46 16.02
C THR A 230 -1.96 -4.15 15.41
N SER A 231 -2.77 -4.78 16.26
CA SER A 231 -4.01 -5.43 15.85
C SER A 231 -5.12 -5.00 16.79
N PHE A 232 -6.32 -4.81 16.26
CA PHE A 232 -7.50 -4.42 17.04
C PHE A 232 -8.73 -5.22 16.60
N TYR A 233 -9.78 -5.13 17.42
CA TYR A 233 -11.04 -5.84 17.19
C TYR A 233 -12.21 -4.88 17.29
N ILE A 234 -13.05 -4.88 16.26
CA ILE A 234 -14.34 -4.20 16.24
C ILE A 234 -15.41 -5.26 16.47
N GLN A 235 -16.16 -5.11 17.55
CA GLN A 235 -17.26 -6.01 17.89
C GLN A 235 -18.56 -5.60 17.22
N ASN A 236 -18.92 -4.31 17.26
CA ASN A 236 -20.13 -3.79 16.65
C ASN A 236 -19.85 -2.53 15.84
N VAL A 237 -20.63 -2.37 14.77
CA VAL A 237 -20.59 -1.16 13.93
C VAL A 237 -21.95 -0.48 13.99
N ILE A 238 -21.95 0.74 14.52
CA ILE A 238 -23.12 1.62 14.60
C ILE A 238 -23.29 2.28 13.22
N GLN A 239 -24.49 2.15 12.65
CA GLN A 239 -24.83 2.73 11.34
C GLN A 239 -25.11 4.24 11.46
#